data_AF-A0A5D6XEX8-F1
#
_entry.id   AF-A0A5D6XEX8-F1
#
_cell.length_a   1.000
_cell.length_b   1.000
_cell.length_c   1.000
_cell.angle_alpha   90.00
_cell.angle_beta   90.00
_cell.angle_gamma   90.00
#
_symmetry.space_group_name_H-M   'P 1'
#
loop_
_entity.id
_entity.type
_entity.pdbx_description
1 polymer ?
#
loop_
_entity_poly.entity_id
_entity_poly.type
_entity_poly.pdbx_seq_one_letter_code
_entity_poly.pdbx_strand_id
1 'polypeptide(L)'
;MAIAANTLIIHVLGDVPSPVVLGWLKDAWAPRCGTVDDAHGDAVLNPECWKDRSGLRQVLLFAVLWLLWAVLLWGVALVVLKRSQRNSKARLSVQA
;
A
#
# COMPACT_ATOMS: atom_id res chain seq x y z
N MET A 1 18.88 -4.98 15.00
CA MET A 1 17.83 -5.96 14.64
C MET A 1 16.48 -5.33 14.31
N ALA A 2 15.95 -4.39 15.10
CA ALA A 2 14.62 -3.80 14.85
C ALA A 2 14.49 -3.08 13.49
N ILE A 3 15.48 -2.27 13.10
CA ILE A 3 15.46 -1.54 11.81
C ILE A 3 15.49 -2.53 10.64
N ALA A 4 16.38 -3.52 10.67
CA ALA A 4 16.49 -4.53 9.62
C ALA A 4 15.21 -5.38 9.47
N ALA A 5 14.61 -5.80 10.58
CA ALA A 5 13.35 -6.53 10.55
C ALA A 5 12.20 -5.67 9.98
N ASN A 6 12.13 -4.40 10.35
CA ASN A 6 11.14 -3.47 9.80
C ASN A 6 11.31 -3.26 8.29
N THR A 7 12.55 -3.05 7.83
CA THR A 7 12.85 -2.90 6.41
C THR A 7 12.49 -4.16 5.62
N LEU A 8 12.80 -5.35 6.15
CA LEU A 8 12.44 -6.62 5.51
C LEU A 8 10.91 -6.78 5.36
N ILE A 9 10.15 -6.45 6.41
CA ILE A 9 8.68 -6.51 6.37
C ILE A 9 8.12 -5.56 5.31
N ILE A 10 8.65 -4.34 5.23
CA ILE A 10 8.24 -3.35 4.23
C ILE A 10 8.54 -3.86 2.81
N HIS A 11 9.71 -4.45 2.58
CA HIS A 11 10.05 -4.97 1.24
C HIS A 11 9.15 -6.15 0.86
N VAL A 12 8.92 -7.10 1.77
CA VAL A 12 8.16 -8.32 1.44
C VAL A 12 6.67 -8.04 1.23
N LEU A 13 6.08 -7.07 1.95
CA LEU A 13 4.63 -6.84 1.96
C LEU A 13 4.20 -5.45 1.45
N GLY A 14 5.14 -4.55 1.22
CA GLY A 14 4.90 -3.15 0.91
C GLY A 14 5.35 -2.77 -0.49
N ASP A 15 6.51 -2.15 -0.58
CA ASP A 15 6.96 -1.41 -1.76
C ASP A 15 7.42 -2.29 -2.94
N VAL A 16 7.89 -3.52 -2.70
CA VAL A 16 8.24 -4.46 -3.78
C VAL A 16 7.02 -5.18 -4.37
N PRO A 17 6.08 -5.75 -3.57
CA PRO A 17 4.92 -6.43 -4.14
C PRO A 17 3.83 -5.47 -4.64
N SER A 18 3.70 -4.26 -4.07
CA SER A 18 2.60 -3.36 -4.41
C SER A 18 2.57 -2.93 -5.88
N PRO A 19 3.69 -2.60 -6.56
CA PRO A 19 3.65 -2.22 -7.98
C PRO A 19 3.24 -3.39 -8.87
N VAL A 20 3.63 -4.63 -8.53
CA VAL A 20 3.25 -5.85 -9.27
C VAL A 20 1.75 -6.07 -9.17
N VAL A 21 1.20 -6.02 -7.96
CA VAL A 21 -0.24 -6.20 -7.72
C VAL A 21 -1.04 -5.06 -8.35
N LEU A 22 -0.61 -3.81 -8.19
CA LEU A 22 -1.26 -2.63 -8.77
C LEU A 22 -1.21 -2.65 -10.30
N GLY A 23 -0.10 -3.08 -10.90
CA GLY A 23 0.04 -3.23 -12.34
C GLY A 23 -0.95 -4.25 -12.89
N TRP A 24 -0.97 -5.45 -12.30
CA TRP A 24 -1.92 -6.49 -12.66
C TRP A 24 -3.37 -6.03 -12.50
N LEU A 25 -3.68 -5.32 -11.42
CA LEU A 25 -5.01 -4.79 -11.14
C LEU A 25 -5.42 -3.69 -12.14
N LYS A 26 -4.46 -2.82 -12.52
CA LYS A 26 -4.65 -1.83 -13.58
C LYS A 26 -4.99 -2.49 -14.90
N ASP A 27 -4.27 -3.54 -15.27
CA ASP A 27 -4.51 -4.22 -16.54
C ASP A 27 -5.85 -4.97 -16.53
N ALA A 28 -6.28 -5.50 -15.38
CA ALA A 28 -7.58 -6.15 -15.23
C ALA A 28 -8.77 -5.14 -15.21
N TRP A 29 -8.62 -4.01 -14.52
CA TRP A 29 -9.73 -3.06 -14.29
C TRP A 29 -9.78 -1.90 -15.30
N ALA A 30 -8.67 -1.59 -15.96
CA ALA A 30 -8.56 -0.53 -16.97
C ALA A 30 -7.80 -1.02 -18.22
N PRO A 31 -8.34 -2.01 -18.95
CA PRO A 31 -7.64 -2.66 -20.05
C PRO A 31 -7.35 -1.72 -21.23
N ARG A 32 -8.14 -0.65 -21.43
CA ARG A 32 -7.89 0.35 -22.48
C ARG A 32 -6.88 1.41 -22.08
N CYS A 33 -6.28 1.33 -20.89
CA CYS A 33 -5.24 2.27 -20.45
C CYS A 33 -3.83 1.68 -20.57
N GLY A 34 -3.62 0.88 -21.62
CA GLY A 34 -2.31 0.43 -22.07
C GLY A 34 -1.72 1.34 -23.15
N THR A 35 -0.51 1.04 -23.56
CA THR A 35 0.17 1.68 -24.70
C THR A 35 -0.22 0.98 -26.00
N VAL A 36 -0.39 1.76 -27.06
CA VAL A 36 -0.63 1.31 -28.44
C VAL A 36 0.35 2.04 -29.35
N ASP A 37 0.73 1.41 -30.45
CA ASP A 37 1.57 2.05 -31.45
C ASP A 37 0.73 3.06 -32.25
N ASP A 38 1.25 4.27 -32.43
CA ASP A 38 0.63 5.27 -33.30
C ASP A 38 0.96 5.02 -34.78
N ALA A 39 0.47 5.90 -35.67
CA ALA A 39 0.72 5.81 -37.10
C ALA A 39 2.21 6.02 -37.49
N HIS A 40 3.03 6.52 -36.58
CA HIS A 40 4.47 6.76 -36.74
C HIS A 40 5.33 5.67 -36.07
N GLY A 41 4.70 4.71 -35.38
CA GLY A 41 5.37 3.64 -34.64
C GLY A 41 5.82 4.04 -33.23
N ASP A 42 5.36 5.18 -32.72
CA ASP A 42 5.65 5.64 -31.36
C ASP A 42 4.66 5.00 -30.36
N ALA A 43 5.18 4.55 -29.22
CA ALA A 43 4.37 3.97 -28.14
C ALA A 43 3.59 5.09 -27.42
N VAL A 44 2.30 5.24 -27.76
CA VAL A 44 1.41 6.25 -27.18
C VAL A 44 0.37 5.61 -26.26
N LEU A 45 -0.19 6.38 -25.34
CA LEU A 45 -1.32 5.92 -24.54
C LEU A 45 -2.54 5.72 -25.44
N ASN A 46 -3.27 4.61 -25.26
CA ASN A 46 -4.50 4.36 -25.99
C ASN A 46 -5.50 5.53 -25.81
N PRO A 47 -5.95 6.18 -26.90
CA PRO A 47 -6.83 7.34 -26.84
C PRO A 47 -8.21 7.02 -26.22
N GLU A 48 -8.59 5.75 -26.13
CA GLU A 48 -9.82 5.31 -25.50
C GLU A 48 -9.72 5.09 -23.99
N CYS A 49 -8.55 5.32 -23.37
CA CYS A 49 -8.33 5.12 -21.93
C CYS A 49 -9.35 5.87 -21.05
N TRP A 50 -9.90 7.01 -21.51
CA TRP A 50 -10.91 7.75 -20.76
C TRP A 50 -12.20 6.96 -20.49
N LYS A 51 -12.49 5.92 -21.28
CA LYS A 51 -13.63 5.01 -21.07
C LYS A 51 -13.46 4.16 -19.80
N ASP A 52 -12.23 3.99 -19.31
CA ASP A 52 -11.88 3.20 -18.12
C ASP A 52 -11.55 4.04 -16.86
N ARG A 53 -12.00 5.30 -16.81
CA ARG A 53 -11.82 6.18 -15.64
C ARG A 53 -12.35 5.59 -14.33
N SER A 54 -13.38 4.74 -14.38
CA SER A 54 -13.88 4.04 -13.19
C SER A 54 -12.88 3.01 -12.67
N GLY A 55 -12.30 2.19 -13.55
CA GLY A 55 -11.28 1.20 -13.21
C GLY A 55 -10.02 1.85 -12.62
N LEU A 56 -9.53 2.93 -13.24
CA LEU A 56 -8.42 3.73 -12.71
C LEU A 56 -8.69 4.25 -11.28
N ARG A 57 -9.92 4.72 -10.99
CA ARG A 57 -10.30 5.15 -9.64
C ARG A 57 -10.30 4.01 -8.64
N GLN A 58 -10.69 2.80 -9.05
CA GLN A 58 -10.64 1.62 -8.19
C GLN A 58 -9.20 1.22 -7.88
N VAL A 59 -8.31 1.24 -8.88
CA VAL A 59 -6.87 1.00 -8.67
C VAL A 59 -6.27 2.02 -7.70
N LEU A 60 -6.61 3.31 -7.87
CA LEU A 60 -6.16 4.37 -6.96
C LEU A 60 -6.68 4.16 -5.55
N LEU A 61 -7.97 3.79 -5.40
CA LEU A 61 -8.56 3.47 -4.10
C LEU A 61 -7.83 2.29 -3.45
N PHE A 62 -7.54 1.24 -4.22
CA PHE A 62 -6.78 0.09 -3.74
C PHE A 62 -5.38 0.52 -3.27
N ALA A 63 -4.67 1.36 -4.02
CA ALA A 63 -3.38 1.90 -3.61
C ALA A 63 -3.45 2.67 -2.28
N VAL A 64 -4.47 3.50 -2.10
CA VAL A 64 -4.70 4.23 -0.83
C VAL A 64 -4.98 3.26 0.31
N LEU A 65 -5.86 2.26 0.10
CA LEU A 65 -6.15 1.24 1.09
C LEU A 65 -4.92 0.40 1.45
N TRP A 66 -4.05 0.13 0.48
CA TRP A 66 -2.79 -0.58 0.70
C TRP A 66 -1.86 0.21 1.64
N LEU A 67 -1.75 1.52 1.45
CA LEU A 67 -0.97 2.40 2.34
C LEU A 67 -1.59 2.51 3.75
N LEU A 68 -2.93 2.51 3.84
CA LEU A 68 -3.62 2.56 5.13
C LEU A 68 -3.29 1.37 6.03
N TRP A 69 -3.02 0.20 5.47
CA TRP A 69 -2.60 -0.98 6.24
C TRP A 69 -1.37 -0.69 7.12
N ALA A 70 -0.37 0.01 6.58
CA ALA A 70 0.83 0.39 7.34
C ALA A 70 0.50 1.34 8.50
N VAL A 71 -0.36 2.34 8.26
CA VAL A 71 -0.79 3.29 9.30
C VAL A 71 -1.53 2.57 10.42
N LEU A 72 -2.42 1.63 10.08
CA LEU A 72 -3.16 0.84 11.06
C LEU A 72 -2.24 -0.03 11.91
N LEU A 73 -1.26 -0.72 11.32
CA LEU A 73 -0.31 -1.55 12.06
C LEU A 73 0.53 -0.74 13.04
N TRP A 74 1.04 0.42 12.61
CA TRP A 74 1.76 1.34 13.51
C TRP A 74 0.85 1.91 14.60
N GLY A 75 -0.39 2.27 14.27
CA GLY A 75 -1.38 2.72 15.24
C GLY A 75 -1.66 1.66 16.32
N VAL A 76 -1.88 0.41 15.91
CA VAL A 76 -2.06 -0.72 16.83
C VAL A 76 -0.81 -0.94 17.69
N ALA A 77 0.38 -0.93 17.11
CA ALA A 77 1.63 -1.06 17.85
C ALA A 77 1.77 0.01 18.95
N LEU A 78 1.47 1.28 18.62
CA LEU A 78 1.48 2.37 19.60
C LEU A 78 0.45 2.19 20.72
N VAL A 79 -0.76 1.74 20.39
CA VAL A 79 -1.80 1.47 21.41
C VAL A 79 -1.37 0.33 22.34
N VAL A 80 -0.84 -0.77 21.77
CA VAL A 80 -0.35 -1.91 22.55
C VAL A 80 0.80 -1.52 23.46
N LEU A 81 1.78 -0.76 22.94
CA LEU A 81 2.92 -0.28 23.72
C LEU A 81 2.48 0.66 24.85
N LYS A 82 1.59 1.62 24.57
CA LYS A 82 1.05 2.53 25.60
C LYS A 82 0.29 1.76 26.69
N ARG A 83 -0.53 0.77 26.31
CA ARG A 83 -1.25 -0.09 27.27
C ARG A 83 -0.29 -0.90 28.13
N SER A 84 0.73 -1.51 27.52
CA SER A 84 1.76 -2.27 28.21
C SER A 84 2.54 -1.41 29.21
N GLN A 85 3.00 -0.21 28.80
CA GLN A 85 3.71 0.71 29.68
C GLN A 85 2.85 1.16 30.86
N ARG A 86 1.57 1.46 30.64
CA ARG A 86 0.65 1.82 31.74
C ARG A 86 0.51 0.68 32.75
N ASN A 87 0.38 -0.55 32.26
CA ASN A 87 0.29 -1.73 33.13
C ASN A 87 1.60 -1.97 33.91
N SER A 88 2.76 -1.80 33.27
CA SER A 88 4.06 -1.93 33.94
C SER A 88 4.28 -0.86 35.01
N LYS A 89 3.92 0.41 34.72
CA LYS A 89 3.97 1.50 35.70
C LYS A 89 3.04 1.27 36.89
N ALA A 90 1.81 0.79 36.64
CA ALA A 90 0.87 0.45 37.70
C ALA A 90 1.39 -0.68 38.61
N ARG A 91 2.04 -1.71 38.04
CA ARG A 91 2.66 -2.79 38.83
C ARG A 91 3.82 -2.28 39.70
N LEU A 92 4.67 -1.42 39.17
CA LEU A 92 5.79 -0.82 39.91
C LEU A 92 5.32 0.08 41.06
N SER A 93 4.22 0.82 40.87
CA SER A 93 3.63 1.67 41.91
C SER A 93 2.98 0.88 43.06
N VAL A 94 2.62 -0.39 42.86
CA VAL A 94 2.06 -1.25 43.92
C VAL A 94 3.18 -1.92 44.75
N GLN A 95 4.40 -1.98 44.22
CA GLN A 95 5.56 -2.58 44.90
C GLN A 95 6.46 -1.55 45.63
N ALA A 96 6.18 -0.26 45.50
CA ALA A 96 6.89 0.83 46.18
C ALA A 96 6.08 1.35 47.37
#